data_AF-A0A6I9MFQ0-F1
#
_entry.id   AF-A0A6I9MFQ0-F1
#
_cell.length_a   1.000
_cell.length_b   1.000
_cell.length_c   1.000
_cell.angle_alpha   90.00
_cell.angle_beta   90.00
_cell.angle_gamma   90.00
#
_symmetry.space_group_name_H-M   'P 1'
#
loop_
_entity.id
_entity.type
_entity.pdbx_description
1 polymer ?
#
loop_
_entity_poly.entity_id
_entity_poly.type
_entity_poly.pdbx_seq_one_letter_code
_entity_poly.pdbx_strand_id
1 'polypeptide(L)'
;MAHYRAPDSKREQFRRYLEKTGVVDSLTSVLVALYEQPEKPNNALEFVKQHLNSAGQSTADSEALQQEVIDLRQRCARLVEENKELKSKLNEPEDGASTEN
;
A
#
# COMPACT_ATOMS: atom_id res chain seq x y z
N MET A 1 31.27 -43.35 11.04
CA MET A 1 31.37 -41.90 11.35
C MET A 1 30.63 -41.14 10.28
N ALA A 2 29.44 -40.63 10.60
CA ALA A 2 28.55 -40.00 9.64
C ALA A 2 29.00 -38.56 9.37
N HIS A 3 29.59 -38.34 8.20
CA HIS A 3 29.83 -37.00 7.65
C HIS A 3 28.56 -36.52 6.94
N TYR A 4 27.59 -35.98 7.68
CA TYR A 4 26.42 -35.34 7.07
C TYR A 4 25.79 -34.29 7.99
N ARG A 5 26.35 -33.06 8.06
CA ARG A 5 25.63 -31.92 8.67
C ARG A 5 26.27 -30.53 8.49
N ALA A 6 26.80 -30.22 7.31
CA ALA A 6 27.32 -28.88 7.01
C ALA A 6 26.70 -28.17 5.78
N PRO A 7 26.31 -28.86 4.69
CA PRO A 7 25.74 -28.17 3.52
C PRO A 7 24.28 -27.73 3.71
N ASP A 8 23.51 -28.44 4.54
CA ASP A 8 22.10 -28.10 4.81
C ASP A 8 21.94 -26.79 5.59
N SER A 9 22.88 -26.44 6.48
CA SER A 9 22.75 -25.26 7.33
C SER A 9 22.76 -23.95 6.54
N LYS A 10 23.69 -23.79 5.58
CA LYS A 10 23.74 -22.59 4.72
C LYS A 10 22.53 -22.51 3.77
N ARG A 11 22.10 -23.65 3.23
CA ARG A 11 20.91 -23.72 2.36
C ARG A 11 19.63 -23.36 3.13
N GLU A 12 19.49 -23.88 4.34
CA GLU A 12 18.36 -23.59 5.21
C GLU A 12 18.34 -22.12 5.63
N GLN A 13 19.48 -21.55 6.01
CA GLN A 13 19.58 -20.12 6.31
C GLN A 13 19.19 -19.24 5.12
N PHE A 14 19.60 -19.61 3.91
CA PHE A 14 19.21 -18.89 2.70
C PHE A 14 17.71 -19.02 2.40
N ARG A 15 17.13 -20.21 2.56
CA ARG A 15 15.68 -20.41 2.44
C ARG A 15 14.92 -19.53 3.43
N ARG A 16 15.29 -19.60 4.71
CA ARG A 16 14.71 -18.79 5.78
C ARG A 16 14.83 -17.30 5.53
N TYR A 17 15.96 -16.87 4.96
CA TYR A 17 16.14 -15.48 4.55
C TYR A 17 15.13 -15.09 3.47
N LEU A 18 14.98 -15.88 2.40
CA LEU A 18 14.04 -15.59 1.32
C LEU A 18 12.57 -15.62 1.77
N GLU A 19 12.23 -16.53 2.70
CA GLU A 19 10.90 -16.57 3.33
C GLU A 19 10.69 -15.32 4.21
N LYS A 20 11.65 -14.98 5.08
CA LYS A 20 11.55 -13.82 5.97
C LYS A 20 11.48 -12.49 5.22
N THR A 21 12.15 -12.37 4.08
CA THR A 21 12.13 -11.17 3.24
C THR A 21 10.96 -11.12 2.28
N GLY A 22 10.09 -12.14 2.26
CA GLY A 22 8.90 -12.19 1.39
C GLY A 22 9.20 -12.45 -0.09
N VAL A 23 10.44 -12.81 -0.44
CA VAL A 23 10.82 -13.12 -1.83
C VAL A 23 10.05 -14.34 -2.33
N VAL A 24 9.86 -15.33 -1.46
CA VAL A 24 9.10 -16.55 -1.78
C VAL A 24 7.62 -16.21 -2.03
N ASP A 25 7.01 -15.39 -1.20
CA ASP A 25 5.62 -14.96 -1.36
C ASP A 25 5.42 -14.15 -2.65
N SER A 26 6.31 -13.21 -2.96
CA SER A 26 6.25 -12.44 -4.21
C SER A 26 6.40 -13.31 -5.45
N LEU A 27 7.36 -14.25 -5.46
CA LEU A 27 7.49 -15.21 -6.55
C LEU A 27 6.25 -16.10 -6.70
N THR A 28 5.69 -16.55 -5.58
CA THR A 28 4.47 -17.38 -5.57
C THR A 28 3.29 -16.61 -6.14
N SER A 29 3.09 -15.35 -5.73
CA SER A 29 2.02 -14.48 -6.23
C SER A 29 2.09 -14.26 -7.74
N VAL A 30 3.28 -14.00 -8.29
CA VAL A 30 3.47 -13.83 -9.74
C VAL A 30 3.18 -15.13 -10.51
N LEU A 31 3.56 -16.28 -9.96
CA LEU A 31 3.27 -17.58 -10.57
C LEU A 31 1.78 -17.92 -10.53
N VAL A 32 1.07 -17.55 -9.46
CA VAL A 32 -0.39 -17.67 -9.38
C VAL A 32 -1.05 -16.76 -10.41
N ALA A 33 -0.64 -15.50 -10.51
CA ALA A 33 -1.17 -14.56 -11.51
C ALA A 33 -0.96 -15.04 -12.95
N LEU A 34 0.16 -15.71 -13.23
CA LEU A 34 0.42 -16.36 -14.52
C LEU A 34 -0.47 -17.59 -14.74
N TYR A 35 -0.72 -18.38 -13.70
CA TYR A 35 -1.59 -19.55 -13.77
C TYR A 35 -3.05 -19.17 -14.01
N GLU A 36 -3.51 -18.08 -13.41
CA GLU A 36 -4.88 -17.56 -13.53
C GLU A 36 -5.16 -16.84 -14.86
N GLN A 37 -4.13 -16.61 -15.70
CA GLN A 37 -4.35 -16.00 -17.02
C GLN A 37 -5.26 -16.89 -17.89
N PRO A 38 -6.39 -16.36 -18.39
CA PRO A 38 -7.34 -17.14 -19.20
C PRO A 38 -6.70 -17.59 -20.53
N GLU A 39 -5.81 -16.77 -21.09
CA GLU A 39 -4.95 -17.12 -22.22
C GLU A 39 -3.50 -17.04 -21.76
N LYS A 40 -2.78 -18.17 -21.84
CA LYS A 40 -1.38 -18.18 -21.40
C LYS A 40 -0.54 -17.31 -22.34
N PRO A 41 0.25 -16.36 -21.81
CA PRO A 41 1.08 -15.52 -22.64
C PRO A 41 2.08 -16.39 -23.42
N ASN A 42 2.23 -16.10 -24.72
CA ASN A 42 3.21 -16.77 -25.58
C ASN A 42 4.64 -16.68 -25.03
N ASN A 43 4.92 -15.64 -24.23
CA ASN A 43 6.19 -15.47 -23.54
C ASN A 43 5.98 -15.31 -22.03
N ALA A 44 5.81 -16.45 -21.35
CA ALA A 44 5.66 -16.51 -19.89
C ALA A 44 6.84 -15.90 -19.12
N LEU A 45 8.06 -15.98 -19.67
CA LEU A 45 9.23 -15.42 -19.00
C LEU A 45 9.18 -13.88 -18.95
N GLU A 46 8.76 -13.23 -20.02
CA GLU A 46 8.58 -11.78 -20.04
C GLU A 46 7.46 -11.34 -19.09
N PHE A 47 6.35 -12.09 -19.03
CA PHE A 47 5.28 -11.83 -18.08
C PHE A 47 5.79 -11.82 -16.63
N VAL A 48 6.57 -12.85 -16.25
CA VAL A 48 7.13 -12.98 -14.90
C VAL A 48 8.09 -11.83 -14.58
N LYS A 49 8.97 -11.44 -15.53
CA LYS A 49 9.89 -10.30 -15.31
C LYS A 49 9.14 -9.00 -15.07
N GLN A 50 8.12 -8.71 -15.88
CA GLN A 50 7.32 -7.49 -15.74
C GLN A 50 6.59 -7.47 -14.39
N HIS A 51 5.93 -8.57 -14.02
CA HIS A 51 5.17 -8.65 -12.78
C HIS A 51 6.06 -8.65 -11.53
N LEU A 52 7.29 -9.18 -11.60
CA LEU A 52 8.27 -9.05 -10.51
C LEU A 52 8.79 -7.62 -10.33
N ASN A 53 8.97 -6.87 -11.42
CA ASN A 53 9.34 -5.46 -11.33
C ASN A 53 8.21 -4.63 -10.72
N SER A 54 6.95 -4.95 -11.04
CA SER A 54 5.77 -4.29 -10.48
C SER A 54 5.49 -4.71 -9.02
N ALA A 55 5.80 -5.95 -8.65
CA ALA A 55 5.67 -6.44 -7.27
C ALA A 55 6.65 -5.75 -6.29
N GLY A 56 7.67 -5.05 -6.80
CA GLY A 56 8.57 -4.19 -6.02
C GLY A 56 7.94 -2.87 -5.53
N GLN A 57 6.80 -2.44 -6.09
CA GLN A 57 5.92 -1.45 -5.44
C GLN A 57 5.14 -2.20 -4.36
N SER A 58 5.78 -2.40 -3.22
CA SER A 58 5.29 -3.20 -2.10
C SER A 58 3.83 -2.88 -1.77
N THR A 59 3.03 -3.93 -1.59
CA THR A 59 1.67 -3.86 -1.04
C THR A 59 1.62 -3.06 0.26
N ALA A 60 2.67 -3.10 1.08
CA ALA A 60 2.81 -2.29 2.29
C ALA A 60 2.85 -0.77 2.03
N ASP A 61 3.53 -0.33 0.96
CA ASP A 61 3.52 1.07 0.55
C ASP A 61 2.15 1.46 0.00
N SER A 62 1.48 0.54 -0.70
CA SER A 62 0.11 0.75 -1.19
C SER A 62 -0.90 0.88 -0.04
N GLU A 63 -0.81 0.04 0.98
CA GLU A 63 -1.65 0.10 2.18
C GLU A 63 -1.39 1.36 3.01
N ALA A 64 -0.11 1.74 3.17
CA ALA A 64 0.27 2.99 3.84
C ALA A 64 -0.24 4.22 3.08
N LEU A 65 -0.07 4.26 1.76
CA LEU A 65 -0.64 5.32 0.91
C LEU A 65 -2.16 5.37 1.00
N GLN A 66 -2.83 4.22 1.00
CA GLN A 66 -4.29 4.16 1.12
C GLN A 66 -4.77 4.73 2.46
N GLN A 67 -4.10 4.40 3.57
CA GLN A 67 -4.40 4.99 4.87
C GLN A 67 -4.16 6.50 4.87
N GLU A 68 -3.06 6.97 4.29
CA GLU A 68 -2.77 8.40 4.19
C GLU A 68 -3.83 9.15 3.36
N VAL A 69 -4.29 8.57 2.25
CA VAL A 69 -5.39 9.12 1.44
C VAL A 69 -6.69 9.20 2.24
N ILE A 70 -6.99 8.21 3.07
CA ILE A 70 -8.19 8.21 3.94
C ILE A 70 -8.08 9.31 4.99
N ASP A 71 -6.95 9.42 5.69
CA ASP A 71 -6.73 10.45 6.72
C ASP A 71 -6.81 11.86 6.12
N LEU A 72 -6.12 12.10 5.01
CA LEU A 72 -6.15 13.38 4.31
C LEU A 72 -7.56 13.77 3.86
N ARG A 73 -8.34 12.82 3.32
CA ARG A 73 -9.74 13.08 2.95
C ARG A 73 -10.60 13.44 4.15
N GLN A 74 -10.45 12.76 5.28
CA GLN A 74 -11.16 13.10 6.52
C GLN A 74 -10.77 14.47 7.06
N ARG A 75 -9.48 14.82 6.97
CA ARG A 75 -8.98 16.13 7.41
C ARG A 75 -9.49 17.25 6.50
N CYS A 76 -9.49 17.05 5.18
CA CYS A 76 -10.10 17.98 4.24
C CYS A 76 -11.60 18.17 4.52
N ALA A 77 -12.35 17.10 4.75
CA ALA A 77 -13.77 17.20 5.08
C ALA A 77 -14.01 18.04 6.34
N ARG A 78 -13.25 17.79 7.42
CA ARG A 78 -13.31 18.57 8.66
C ARG A 78 -12.98 20.05 8.44
N LEU A 79 -11.89 20.34 7.72
CA LEU A 79 -11.48 21.72 7.43
C LEU A 79 -12.48 22.46 6.53
N VAL A 80 -13.18 21.75 5.64
CA VAL A 80 -14.24 22.32 4.80
C VAL A 80 -15.47 22.65 5.64
N GLU A 81 -15.87 21.76 6.54
CA GLU A 81 -16.97 21.99 7.49
C GLU A 81 -16.66 23.21 8.39
N GLU A 82 -15.47 23.25 8.98
CA GLU A 82 -15.04 24.35 9.86
C GLU A 82 -14.95 25.67 9.09
N ASN A 83 -14.42 25.66 7.86
CA ASN A 83 -14.44 26.86 7.01
C ASN A 83 -15.85 27.31 6.69
N LYS A 84 -16.79 26.38 6.48
CA LYS A 84 -18.18 26.71 6.21
C LYS A 84 -18.83 27.35 7.45
N GLU A 85 -18.63 26.77 8.63
CA GLU A 85 -19.12 27.32 9.90
C GLU A 85 -18.54 28.70 10.20
N LEU A 86 -17.21 28.86 10.05
CA LEU A 86 -16.55 30.14 10.27
C LEU A 86 -17.03 31.20 9.27
N LYS A 87 -17.19 30.86 8.00
CA LYS A 87 -17.75 31.77 6.99
C LYS A 87 -19.21 32.11 7.28
N SER A 88 -20.00 31.17 7.78
CA SER A 88 -21.38 31.44 8.22
C SER A 88 -21.38 32.42 9.39
N LYS A 89 -20.54 32.22 10.41
CA LYS A 89 -20.40 33.13 11.57
C LYS A 89 -19.87 34.52 11.18
N LEU A 90 -18.99 34.59 10.17
CA LEU A 90 -18.48 35.88 9.66
C LEU A 90 -19.52 36.63 8.83
N ASN A 91 -20.44 35.90 8.19
CA ASN A 91 -21.52 36.44 7.38
C ASN A 91 -22.84 36.59 8.15
N GLU A 92 -22.90 36.15 9.42
CA GLU A 92 -23.95 36.59 10.33
C GLU A 92 -23.70 38.08 10.55
N PRO A 93 -24.58 38.96 10.03
CA PRO A 93 -24.41 40.39 10.20
C PRO A 93 -24.42 40.70 11.69
N GLU A 94 -23.66 41.71 12.08
CA GLU A 94 -23.75 42.36 13.38
C GLU A 94 -25.17 42.91 13.61
N ASP A 95 -26.14 42.04 13.90
CA ASP A 95 -27.46 42.43 14.37
C ASP A 95 -27.40 42.53 15.89
N GLY A 96 -26.77 43.59 16.38
CA GLY A 96 -26.72 43.84 17.82
C GLY A 96 -25.67 44.82 18.35
N ALA A 97 -25.45 45.97 17.73
CA ALA A 97 -24.91 47.15 18.44
C ALA A 97 -24.99 48.44 17.60
N SER A 98 -26.17 48.79 17.11
CA SER A 98 -26.47 50.17 16.65
C SER A 98 -27.95 50.47 16.90
N THR A 99 -28.33 50.53 18.17
CA THR A 99 -29.45 51.35 18.65
C THR A 99 -28.80 52.51 19.40
N GLU A 100 -28.45 53.60 18.72
CA GLU A 100 -29.30 54.77 18.46
C GLU A 100 -29.55 55.59 19.75
N ASN A 101 -28.94 56.80 19.75
CA ASN A 101 -29.13 58.02 20.57
C ASN A 101 -29.85 57.96 21.93
#